data_AF-A0A7C3A669-F1
#
_entry.id   AF-A0A7C3A669-F1
#
_cell.length_a   1.000
_cell.length_b   1.000
_cell.length_c   1.000
_cell.angle_alpha   90.00
_cell.angle_beta   90.00
_cell.angle_gamma   90.00
#
_symmetry.space_group_name_H-M   'P 1'
#
loop_
_entity.id
_entity.type
_entity.pdbx_description
1 polymer ?
#
loop_
_entity_poly.entity_id
_entity_poly.type
_entity_poly.pdbx_seq_one_letter_code
_entity_poly.pdbx_strand_id
1 'polypeptide(L)'
;MAERRYIVRYPHMGPEESRIWHKFLAMTSLRFIRIEYDVRVGTGFIPKWLEEEYKTKLELYNKGLISRKELELTEATIKSVSALTKLRIDAVGETEREIWIFEVKPRAGRSALGQLESYYFWFIRQRRPTKPVRLACVCYEVDPNLEPIFASKGIRIFKVPK
;
A
#
# COMPACT_ATOMS: atom_id res chain seq x y z
N MET A 1 34.15 15.26 10.38
CA MET A 1 32.87 15.99 10.54
C MET A 1 31.77 15.15 9.91
N ALA A 2 30.72 14.81 10.65
CA ALA A 2 29.63 13.99 10.12
C ALA A 2 28.70 14.87 9.29
N GLU A 3 28.81 14.76 7.97
CA GLU A 3 27.89 15.40 7.03
C GLU A 3 26.47 14.88 7.31
N ARG A 4 25.58 15.74 7.81
CA ARG A 4 24.16 15.40 8.00
C ARG A 4 23.55 15.15 6.62
N ARG A 5 23.59 13.90 6.15
CA ARG A 5 22.86 13.46 4.97
C ARG A 5 21.38 13.71 5.21
N TYR A 6 20.81 14.71 4.54
CA TYR A 6 19.38 14.95 4.50
C TYR A 6 18.70 13.72 3.88
N ILE A 7 18.01 12.93 4.70
CA ILE A 7 17.24 11.78 4.21
C ILE A 7 15.87 12.32 3.82
N VAL A 8 15.58 12.36 2.51
CA VAL A 8 14.22 12.59 2.02
C VAL A 8 13.34 11.48 2.58
N ARG A 9 12.24 11.84 3.25
CA ARG A 9 11.29 10.89 3.82
C ARG A 9 10.05 10.81 2.94
N TYR A 10 9.63 9.60 2.63
CA TYR A 10 8.35 9.33 1.99
C TYR A 10 7.42 8.65 3.00
N PRO A 11 6.11 8.89 2.94
CA PRO A 11 5.16 8.25 3.84
C PRO A 11 5.36 6.73 3.89
N HIS A 12 5.65 6.23 5.09
CA HIS A 12 5.79 4.80 5.42
C HIS A 12 6.91 3.99 4.75
N MET A 13 7.74 4.62 3.93
CA MET A 13 9.02 4.04 3.55
C MET A 13 10.03 4.21 4.69
N GLY A 14 10.75 3.15 5.04
CA GLY A 14 11.88 3.24 5.96
C GLY A 14 13.05 4.03 5.35
N PRO A 15 14.12 4.27 6.11
CA PRO A 15 15.27 5.02 5.63
C PRO A 15 15.96 4.38 4.41
N GLU A 16 15.93 3.05 4.30
CA GLU A 16 16.54 2.35 3.18
C GLU A 16 15.65 2.39 1.94
N GLU A 17 14.35 2.10 2.08
CA GLU A 17 13.37 2.25 0.99
C GLU A 17 13.34 3.68 0.45
N SER A 18 13.41 4.68 1.33
CA SER A 18 13.44 6.09 0.91
C SER A 18 14.65 6.42 0.03
N ARG A 19 15.83 5.83 0.30
CA ARG A 19 17.03 6.01 -0.54
C ARG A 19 16.86 5.32 -1.90
N ILE A 20 16.34 4.09 -1.90
CA ILE A 20 16.06 3.33 -3.11
C ILE A 20 15.10 4.12 -4.01
N TRP A 21 13.99 4.56 -3.43
CA TRP A 21 12.96 5.30 -4.14
C TRP A 21 13.47 6.64 -4.67
N HIS A 22 14.24 7.39 -3.88
CA HIS A 22 14.85 8.64 -4.33
C HIS A 22 15.81 8.42 -5.51
N LYS A 23 16.65 7.37 -5.47
CA LYS A 23 17.52 7.00 -6.60
C LYS A 23 16.71 6.62 -7.84
N PHE A 24 15.64 5.85 -7.67
CA PHE A 24 14.75 5.50 -8.78
C PHE A 24 14.14 6.73 -9.44
N LEU A 25 13.61 7.68 -8.66
CA LEU A 25 13.06 8.93 -9.21
C LEU A 25 14.11 9.73 -9.99
N ALA A 26 15.38 9.72 -9.57
CA ALA A 26 16.46 10.41 -10.27
C ALA A 26 16.90 9.70 -11.56
N MET A 27 16.69 8.39 -11.68
CA MET A 27 17.20 7.57 -12.78
C MET A 27 16.12 7.14 -13.78
N THR A 28 14.85 7.15 -13.36
CA THR A 28 13.75 6.65 -14.19
C THR A 28 13.45 7.57 -15.35
N SER A 29 13.13 6.99 -16.51
CA SER A 29 12.61 7.73 -17.66
C SER A 29 11.09 7.91 -17.62
N LEU A 30 10.42 7.34 -16.61
CA LEU A 30 8.98 7.50 -16.43
C LEU A 30 8.66 8.96 -16.07
N ARG A 31 7.80 9.57 -16.88
CA ARG A 31 7.32 10.94 -16.67
C ARG A 31 6.02 10.91 -15.88
N PHE A 32 6.15 11.01 -14.56
CA PHE A 32 4.99 11.04 -13.68
C PHE A 32 4.32 12.42 -13.71
N ILE A 33 3.01 12.43 -13.95
CA ILE A 33 2.16 13.63 -13.79
C ILE A 33 1.65 13.75 -12.35
N ARG A 34 1.61 12.62 -11.62
CA ARG A 34 1.22 12.56 -10.21
C ARG A 34 1.86 11.35 -9.54
N ILE A 35 2.23 11.49 -8.27
CA ILE A 35 2.62 10.36 -7.42
C ILE A 35 1.83 10.47 -6.11
N GLU A 36 1.08 9.44 -5.77
CA GLU A 36 0.45 9.26 -4.46
C GLU A 36 1.30 8.30 -3.62
N TYR A 37 1.51 8.61 -2.35
CA TYR A 37 2.24 7.75 -1.40
C TYR A 37 1.29 7.17 -0.36
N ASP A 38 1.64 6.01 0.21
CA ASP A 38 0.83 5.33 1.24
C ASP A 38 -0.64 5.14 0.82
N VAL A 39 -0.86 4.64 -0.39
CA VAL A 39 -2.21 4.46 -0.91
C VAL A 39 -2.86 3.26 -0.23
N ARG A 40 -3.89 3.54 0.57
CA ARG A 40 -4.67 2.51 1.28
C ARG A 40 -5.67 1.84 0.35
N VAL A 41 -5.63 0.52 0.26
CA VAL A 41 -6.60 -0.30 -0.49
C VAL A 41 -7.08 -1.50 0.34
N GLY A 42 -8.16 -2.13 -0.11
CA GLY A 42 -8.77 -3.28 0.57
C GLY A 42 -9.76 -2.89 1.67
N THR A 43 -10.25 -3.92 2.37
CA THR A 43 -11.32 -3.81 3.39
C THR A 43 -10.79 -3.44 4.77
N GLY A 44 -9.51 -3.71 5.02
CA GLY A 44 -8.99 -3.79 6.38
C GLY A 44 -9.48 -5.05 7.09
N PHE A 45 -9.18 -5.13 8.38
CA PHE A 45 -9.49 -6.21 9.29
C PHE A 45 -10.30 -5.67 10.47
N ILE A 46 -11.39 -6.37 10.81
CA ILE A 46 -12.18 -6.12 12.01
C ILE A 46 -12.04 -7.37 12.88
N PRO A 47 -11.47 -7.27 14.09
CA PRO A 47 -11.39 -8.40 15.01
C PRO A 47 -12.79 -8.94 15.37
N LYS A 48 -12.90 -10.26 15.53
CA LYS A 48 -14.17 -10.93 15.84
C LYS A 48 -14.86 -10.37 17.09
N TRP A 49 -14.09 -10.13 18.15
CA TRP A 49 -14.61 -9.57 19.41
C TRP A 49 -15.25 -8.19 19.22
N LEU A 50 -14.71 -7.37 18.31
CA LEU A 50 -15.24 -6.04 18.02
C LEU A 50 -16.50 -6.12 17.14
N GLU A 51 -16.55 -7.09 16.23
CA GLU A 51 -17.75 -7.40 15.46
C GLU A 51 -18.90 -7.89 16.36
N GLU A 52 -18.58 -8.78 17.32
CA GLU A 52 -19.53 -9.29 18.32
C GLU A 52 -20.01 -8.16 19.25
N GLU A 53 -19.11 -7.30 19.74
CA GLU A 53 -19.48 -6.13 20.55
C GLU A 53 -20.46 -5.20 19.82
N TYR A 54 -20.22 -4.93 18.53
CA TYR A 54 -21.11 -4.10 17.72
C TYR A 54 -22.49 -4.72 17.56
N LYS A 55 -22.58 -6.04 17.30
CA LYS A 55 -23.87 -6.74 17.19
C LYS A 55 -24.66 -6.64 18.50
N THR A 56 -24.01 -6.89 19.64
CA THR A 56 -24.64 -6.74 20.96
C THR A 56 -25.13 -5.32 21.21
N LYS A 57 -24.30 -4.31 20.96
CA LYS A 57 -24.70 -2.90 21.14
C LYS A 57 -25.83 -2.49 20.20
N LEU A 58 -25.84 -2.97 18.96
CA LEU A 58 -26.91 -2.69 18.01
C LEU A 58 -28.25 -3.26 18.50
N GLU A 59 -28.26 -4.49 19.04
CA GLU A 59 -29.45 -5.08 19.65
C GLU A 59 -29.96 -4.29 20.87
N LEU A 60 -29.04 -3.85 21.74
CA LEU A 60 -29.39 -3.03 22.90
C LEU A 60 -29.96 -1.67 22.48
N TYR A 61 -29.39 -1.05 21.45
CA TYR A 61 -29.87 0.21 20.91
C TYR A 61 -31.29 0.07 20.34
N ASN A 62 -31.55 -0.99 19.57
CA ASN A 62 -32.87 -1.27 19.01
C ASN A 62 -33.93 -1.56 20.09
N LYS A 63 -33.51 -2.03 21.27
CA LYS A 63 -34.37 -2.22 22.46
C LYS A 63 -34.52 -0.93 23.28
N GLY A 64 -33.89 0.18 22.90
CA GLY A 64 -33.89 1.43 23.65
C GLY A 64 -33.09 1.39 24.96
N LEU A 65 -32.21 0.40 25.12
CA LEU A 65 -31.43 0.17 26.35
C LEU A 65 -30.11 0.95 26.40
N ILE A 66 -29.60 1.40 25.24
CA ILE A 66 -28.44 2.29 25.13
C ILE A 66 -28.73 3.44 24.19
N SER A 67 -27.97 4.52 24.34
CA SER A 67 -28.06 5.69 23.47
C SER A 67 -27.40 5.47 22.11
N ARG A 68 -27.80 6.26 21.10
CA ARG A 68 -27.14 6.29 19.78
C ARG A 68 -25.65 6.63 19.90
N LYS A 69 -25.29 7.53 20.84
CA LYS A 69 -23.91 7.97 21.08
C LYS A 69 -23.00 6.80 21.51
N GLU A 70 -23.52 5.88 22.31
CA GLU A 70 -22.76 4.69 22.73
C GLU A 70 -22.51 3.72 21.58
N LEU A 71 -23.48 3.55 20.67
CA LEU A 71 -23.32 2.75 19.46
C LEU A 71 -22.30 3.38 18.49
N GLU A 72 -22.36 4.71 18.32
CA GLU A 72 -21.45 5.46 17.45
C GLU A 72 -19.98 5.37 17.88
N LEU A 73 -19.70 5.25 19.19
CA LEU A 73 -18.33 5.03 19.68
C LEU A 73 -17.75 3.69 19.19
N THR A 74 -18.57 2.63 19.18
CA THR A 74 -18.17 1.33 18.64
C THR A 74 -18.04 1.36 17.12
N GLU A 75 -18.97 2.01 16.40
CA GLU A 75 -18.87 2.24 14.94
C GLU A 75 -17.58 3.00 14.57
N ALA A 76 -17.24 4.05 15.33
CA ALA A 76 -16.00 4.82 15.14
C ALA A 76 -14.75 3.98 15.40
N THR A 77 -14.79 3.11 16.42
CA THR A 77 -13.70 2.17 16.72
C THR A 77 -13.50 1.18 15.58
N ILE A 78 -14.59 0.58 15.06
CA ILE A 78 -14.56 -0.30 13.89
C ILE A 78 -13.95 0.41 12.68
N LYS A 79 -14.41 1.64 12.40
CA LYS A 79 -13.91 2.44 11.27
C LYS A 79 -12.41 2.71 11.41
N SER A 80 -11.95 3.05 12.61
CA SER A 80 -10.53 3.30 12.90
C SER A 80 -9.69 2.03 12.70
N VAL A 81 -10.09 0.91 13.30
CA VAL A 81 -9.38 -0.38 13.22
C VAL A 81 -9.33 -0.89 11.77
N SER A 82 -10.45 -0.85 11.05
CA SER A 82 -10.51 -1.21 9.63
C SER A 82 -9.59 -0.31 8.79
N ALA A 83 -9.58 1.00 9.02
CA ALA A 83 -8.73 1.92 8.26
C ALA A 83 -7.22 1.68 8.47
N LEU A 84 -6.80 1.37 9.70
CA LEU A 84 -5.40 1.12 10.05
C LEU A 84 -4.85 -0.19 9.47
N THR A 85 -5.72 -1.16 9.24
CA THR A 85 -5.38 -2.51 8.80
C THR A 85 -5.55 -2.73 7.30
N LYS A 86 -5.92 -1.68 6.55
CA LYS A 86 -5.91 -1.71 5.08
C LYS A 86 -4.51 -2.01 4.56
N LEU A 87 -4.45 -2.58 3.34
CA LEU A 87 -3.22 -2.75 2.59
C LEU A 87 -2.67 -1.37 2.18
N ARG A 88 -1.35 -1.23 2.13
CA ARG A 88 -0.68 0.07 1.98
C ARG A 88 0.35 -0.03 0.87
N ILE A 89 -0.01 0.56 -0.28
CA ILE A 89 0.85 0.66 -1.44
C ILE A 89 1.88 1.77 -1.17
N ASP A 90 3.16 1.46 -1.35
CA ASP A 90 4.24 2.42 -1.11
C ASP A 90 4.09 3.68 -1.97
N ALA A 91 3.92 3.49 -3.28
CA ALA A 91 3.68 4.58 -4.22
C ALA A 91 2.79 4.14 -5.40
N VAL A 92 1.92 5.06 -5.83
CA VAL A 92 1.17 4.97 -7.09
C VAL A 92 1.57 6.14 -7.97
N GLY A 93 2.29 5.86 -9.05
CA GLY A 93 2.71 6.86 -10.04
C GLY A 93 1.79 6.85 -11.25
N GLU A 94 1.25 8.01 -11.61
CA GLU A 94 0.48 8.16 -12.84
C GLU A 94 1.32 8.86 -13.89
N THR A 95 1.31 8.31 -15.11
CA THR A 95 1.87 8.92 -16.31
C THR A 95 0.73 9.31 -17.25
N GLU A 96 1.03 9.91 -18.40
CA GLU A 96 0.01 10.15 -19.43
C GLU A 96 -0.69 8.87 -19.89
N ARG A 97 0.03 7.75 -19.97
CA ARG A 97 -0.45 6.51 -20.60
C ARG A 97 -0.85 5.43 -19.60
N GLU A 98 -0.20 5.39 -18.44
CA GLU A 98 -0.26 4.24 -17.52
C GLU A 98 -0.28 4.69 -16.07
N ILE A 99 -0.87 3.86 -15.20
CA ILE A 99 -0.76 3.95 -13.74
C ILE A 99 0.17 2.85 -13.27
N TRP A 100 1.08 3.17 -12.37
CA TRP A 100 2.10 2.27 -11.86
C TRP A 100 1.94 2.10 -10.35
N ILE A 101 1.80 0.86 -9.89
CA ILE A 101 1.85 0.48 -8.48
C ILE A 101 3.25 0.00 -8.16
N PHE A 102 3.90 0.64 -7.21
CA PHE A 102 5.26 0.35 -6.80
C PHE A 102 5.30 -0.29 -5.41
N GLU A 103 6.16 -1.30 -5.26
CA GLU A 103 6.66 -1.81 -3.99
C GLU A 103 8.17 -1.57 -3.93
N VAL A 104 8.64 -0.94 -2.86
CA VAL A 104 10.05 -0.58 -2.69
C VAL A 104 10.66 -1.45 -1.61
N LYS A 105 11.72 -2.20 -1.94
CA LYS A 105 12.44 -3.05 -0.98
C LYS A 105 13.92 -3.11 -1.30
N PRO A 106 14.81 -3.22 -0.30
CA PRO A 106 16.23 -3.51 -0.55
C PRO A 106 16.43 -4.76 -1.41
N ARG A 107 15.68 -5.82 -1.09
CA ARG A 107 15.63 -7.07 -1.86
C ARG A 107 14.19 -7.40 -2.25
N ALA A 108 13.92 -7.45 -3.55
CA ALA A 108 12.63 -7.88 -4.09
C ALA A 108 12.53 -9.42 -4.05
N GLY A 109 11.45 -9.95 -3.48
CA GLY A 109 11.26 -11.40 -3.31
C GLY A 109 9.78 -11.78 -3.13
N ARG A 110 9.52 -12.91 -2.48
CA ARG A 110 8.15 -13.47 -2.29
C ARG A 110 7.15 -12.47 -1.67
N SER A 111 7.59 -11.66 -0.70
CA SER A 111 6.75 -10.65 -0.06
C SER A 111 6.32 -9.57 -1.05
N ALA A 112 7.26 -9.02 -1.82
CA ALA A 112 6.97 -8.01 -2.83
C ALA A 112 6.00 -8.53 -3.90
N LEU A 113 6.15 -9.79 -4.32
CA LEU A 113 5.21 -10.45 -5.24
C LEU A 113 3.78 -10.47 -4.66
N GLY A 114 3.60 -11.04 -3.46
CA GLY A 114 2.28 -11.15 -2.84
C GLY A 114 1.64 -9.79 -2.54
N GLN A 115 2.46 -8.80 -2.15
CA GLN A 115 2.01 -7.42 -1.94
C GLN A 115 1.50 -6.81 -3.25
N LEU A 116 2.30 -6.83 -4.31
CA LEU A 116 1.91 -6.25 -5.61
C LEU A 116 0.65 -6.90 -6.19
N GLU A 117 0.50 -8.23 -6.09
CA GLU A 117 -0.71 -8.91 -6.55
C GLU A 117 -1.94 -8.53 -5.73
N SER A 118 -1.81 -8.48 -4.41
CA SER A 118 -2.90 -8.08 -3.50
C SER A 118 -3.30 -6.62 -3.73
N TYR A 119 -2.31 -5.75 -3.91
CA TYR A 119 -2.52 -4.33 -4.19
C TYR A 119 -3.24 -4.14 -5.51
N TYR A 120 -2.79 -4.79 -6.58
CA TYR A 120 -3.44 -4.76 -7.89
C TYR A 120 -4.91 -5.19 -7.79
N PHE A 121 -5.16 -6.34 -7.16
CA PHE A 121 -6.50 -6.91 -7.01
C PHE A 121 -7.48 -5.89 -6.41
N TRP A 122 -7.09 -5.23 -5.32
CA TRP A 122 -7.93 -4.26 -4.62
C TRP A 122 -7.97 -2.90 -5.31
N PHE A 123 -6.85 -2.42 -5.85
CA PHE A 123 -6.75 -1.15 -6.53
C PHE A 123 -7.69 -1.09 -7.74
N ILE A 124 -7.69 -2.12 -8.59
CA ILE A 124 -8.58 -2.19 -9.76
C ILE A 124 -10.05 -2.12 -9.33
N ARG A 125 -10.44 -2.85 -8.28
CA ARG A 125 -11.83 -2.91 -7.79
C ARG A 125 -12.31 -1.60 -7.18
N GLN A 126 -11.46 -0.95 -6.40
CA GLN A 126 -11.83 0.24 -5.64
C GLN A 126 -11.66 1.53 -6.44
N ARG A 127 -10.57 1.66 -7.21
CA ARG A 127 -10.26 2.88 -7.98
C ARG A 127 -10.84 2.85 -9.39
N ARG A 128 -11.15 1.67 -9.94
CA ARG A 128 -11.69 1.49 -11.31
C ARG A 128 -10.94 2.34 -12.34
N PRO A 129 -9.61 2.18 -12.43
CA PRO A 129 -8.79 3.04 -13.29
C PRO A 129 -9.16 2.86 -14.76
N THR A 130 -9.10 3.97 -15.51
CA THR A 130 -9.32 3.98 -16.96
C THR A 130 -8.03 3.75 -17.75
N LYS A 131 -6.87 3.97 -17.13
CA LYS A 131 -5.55 3.70 -17.70
C LYS A 131 -5.08 2.28 -17.36
N PRO A 132 -4.28 1.64 -18.23
CA PRO A 132 -3.59 0.39 -17.88
C PRO A 132 -2.79 0.54 -16.58
N VAL A 133 -2.94 -0.44 -15.70
CA VAL A 133 -2.18 -0.52 -14.44
C VAL A 133 -1.01 -1.47 -14.60
N ARG A 134 0.19 -1.00 -14.26
CA ARG A 134 1.46 -1.73 -14.27
C ARG A 134 1.96 -1.93 -12.85
N LEU A 135 2.64 -3.04 -12.63
CA LEU A 135 3.22 -3.40 -11.33
C LEU A 135 4.74 -3.33 -11.42
N ALA A 136 5.36 -2.80 -10.37
CA ALA A 136 6.80 -2.68 -10.33
C ALA A 136 7.40 -2.87 -8.94
N CYS A 137 8.53 -3.59 -8.89
CA CYS A 137 9.45 -3.58 -7.76
C CYS A 137 10.54 -2.52 -8.02
N VAL A 138 10.90 -1.76 -6.99
CA VAL A 138 12.11 -0.93 -6.99
C VAL A 138 13.05 -1.42 -5.90
N CYS A 139 14.26 -1.83 -6.26
CA CYS A 139 15.15 -2.51 -5.32
C CYS A 139 16.64 -2.33 -5.64
N TYR A 140 17.51 -2.73 -4.71
CA TYR A 140 18.93 -2.94 -5.02
C TYR A 140 19.14 -4.32 -5.66
N GLU A 141 18.50 -5.34 -5.08
CA GLU A 141 18.68 -6.74 -5.43
C GLU A 141 17.33 -7.42 -5.65
N VAL A 142 17.33 -8.50 -6.45
CA VAL A 142 16.16 -9.37 -6.64
C VAL A 142 16.54 -10.79 -6.26
N ASP A 143 15.62 -11.53 -5.64
CA ASP A 143 15.76 -12.97 -5.49
C ASP A 143 15.74 -13.63 -6.89
N PRO A 144 16.82 -14.30 -7.32
CA PRO A 144 16.90 -14.88 -8.66
C PRO A 144 15.79 -15.88 -8.97
N ASN A 145 15.26 -16.58 -7.96
CA ASN A 145 14.16 -17.53 -8.14
C ASN A 145 12.83 -16.83 -8.46
N LEU A 146 12.70 -15.55 -8.10
CA LEU A 146 11.47 -14.77 -8.29
C LEU A 146 11.52 -13.93 -9.57
N GLU A 147 12.71 -13.64 -10.12
CA GLU A 147 12.87 -12.89 -11.37
C GLU A 147 12.05 -13.46 -12.55
N PRO A 148 12.07 -14.78 -12.86
CA PRO A 148 11.21 -15.33 -13.93
C PRO A 148 9.71 -15.26 -13.58
N ILE A 149 9.34 -15.31 -12.30
CA ILE A 149 7.95 -15.21 -11.84
C ILE A 149 7.45 -13.77 -12.02
N PHE A 150 8.25 -12.77 -11.63
CA PHE A 150 7.94 -11.37 -11.89
C PHE A 150 7.76 -11.10 -13.39
N ALA A 151 8.70 -11.57 -14.21
CA ALA A 151 8.64 -11.41 -15.66
C ALA A 151 7.38 -12.04 -16.28
N SER A 152 7.06 -13.29 -15.93
CA SER A 152 5.87 -14.00 -16.46
C SER A 152 4.55 -13.32 -16.10
N LYS A 153 4.51 -12.58 -14.98
CA LYS A 153 3.35 -11.80 -14.53
C LYS A 153 3.34 -10.36 -15.04
N GLY A 154 4.32 -9.95 -15.84
CA GLY A 154 4.44 -8.57 -16.32
C GLY A 154 4.82 -7.56 -15.23
N ILE A 155 5.36 -8.02 -14.11
CA ILE A 155 5.86 -7.17 -13.03
C ILE A 155 7.27 -6.71 -13.42
N ARG A 156 7.44 -5.38 -13.51
CA ARG A 156 8.72 -4.76 -13.87
C ARG A 156 9.64 -4.70 -12.64
N ILE A 157 10.93 -4.91 -12.85
CA ILE A 157 11.94 -4.77 -11.79
C ILE A 157 12.83 -3.58 -12.16
N PHE A 158 12.87 -2.57 -11.32
CA PHE A 158 13.81 -1.45 -11.42
C PHE A 158 14.90 -1.61 -10.36
N LYS A 159 16.08 -2.07 -10.81
CA LYS A 159 17.28 -2.14 -9.96
C LYS A 159 17.95 -0.76 -9.93
N VAL A 160 18.24 -0.25 -8.74
CA VAL A 160 19.03 0.98 -8.54
C VAL A 160 20.38 0.61 -7.90
N PRO A 161 21.44 1.40 -8.10
CA PRO A 161 22.72 1.15 -7.46
C PRO A 161 22.61 1.30 -5.94
N LYS A 162 23.36 0.49 -5.18
CA LYS A 162 23.39 0.54 -3.71
C LYS A 162 24.03 1.82 -3.18
#